data_AF-A0A7X2NSC5-F1
#
_entry.id   AF-A0A7X2NSC5-F1
#
_cell.length_a   1.000
_cell.length_b   1.000
_cell.length_c   1.000
_cell.angle_alpha   90.00
_cell.angle_beta   90.00
_cell.angle_gamma   90.00
#
_symmetry.space_group_name_H-M   'P 1'
#
loop_
_entity.id
_entity.type
_entity.pdbx_description
1 polymer ?
#
loop_
_entity_poly.entity_id
_entity_poly.type
_entity_poly.pdbx_seq_one_letter_code
_entity_poly.pdbx_strand_id
1 'polypeptide(L)' 'MHRTSLVYQAWKNHGHMLKKHYWKEKTLWSDGYFAASIGQVFQETIEHYIENQG' A
#
# COMPACT_ATOMS: atom_id res chain seq x y z
N MET A 1 2.02 8.56 -15.77
CA MET A 1 1.87 7.82 -14.51
C MET A 1 3.25 7.52 -13.94
N HIS A 2 3.73 8.37 -13.02
CA HIS A 2 5.01 8.18 -12.35
C HIS A 2 4.86 7.08 -11.29
N ARG A 3 5.27 5.85 -11.63
CA ARG A 3 5.60 4.86 -10.58
C ARG A 3 6.71 5.50 -9.74
N THR A 4 6.42 5.75 -8.48
CA THR A 4 7.24 6.51 -7.53
C THR A 4 8.66 5.94 -7.45
N SER A 5 9.65 6.83 -7.49
CA SER A 5 11.09 6.52 -7.49
C SER A 5 11.51 5.56 -6.37
N LEU A 6 10.81 5.58 -5.24
CA LEU A 6 11.04 4.75 -4.06
C LEU A 6 10.82 3.26 -4.32
N VAL A 7 9.71 2.88 -4.96
CA VAL A 7 9.43 1.48 -5.29
C VAL A 7 10.53 0.97 -6.23
N TYR A 8 10.85 1.75 -7.26
CA TYR A 8 11.91 1.40 -8.19
C TYR A 8 13.29 1.24 -7.51
N GLN A 9 13.67 2.17 -6.63
CA GLN A 9 14.93 2.13 -5.89
C GLN A 9 14.99 0.93 -4.92
N ALA A 10 13.90 0.64 -4.20
CA ALA A 10 13.83 -0.52 -3.32
C ALA A 10 13.99 -1.84 -4.09
N TRP A 11 13.31 -1.99 -5.23
CA TRP A 11 13.47 -3.15 -6.11
C TRP A 11 14.86 -3.21 -6.78
N LYS A 12 15.49 -2.08 -7.04
CA LYS A 12 16.86 -2.02 -7.57
C LYS A 12 17.89 -2.47 -6.53
N ASN A 13 17.75 -2.03 -5.28
CA ASN A 13 18.73 -2.29 -4.21
C ASN A 13 18.51 -3.64 -3.51
N HIS A 14 17.25 -4.09 -3.41
CA HIS A 14 16.88 -5.29 -2.63
C HIS A 14 16.05 -6.30 -3.42
N GLY A 15 16.05 -6.22 -4.75
CA GLY A 15 15.18 -7.03 -5.62
C GLY A 15 15.31 -8.54 -5.44
N HIS A 16 16.50 -9.08 -5.10
CA HIS A 16 16.67 -10.51 -4.85
C HIS A 16 15.87 -10.98 -3.62
N MET A 17 15.89 -10.21 -2.54
CA MET A 17 15.10 -10.48 -1.34
C MET A 17 13.61 -10.26 -1.61
N LEU A 18 13.25 -9.15 -2.25
CA LEU A 18 11.85 -8.80 -2.50
C LEU A 18 11.14 -9.83 -3.40
N LYS A 19 11.82 -10.39 -4.42
CA LYS A 19 11.25 -11.46 -5.26
C LYS A 19 10.90 -12.74 -4.50
N LYS A 20 11.50 -12.98 -3.32
CA LYS A 20 11.21 -14.16 -2.49
C LYS A 20 9.92 -14.00 -1.69
N HIS A 21 9.53 -12.75 -1.41
CA HIS A 21 8.41 -12.42 -0.51
C HIS A 21 7.22 -11.79 -1.21
N TYR A 22 7.42 -11.15 -2.36
CA TYR A 22 6.38 -10.47 -3.14
C TYR A 22 6.13 -11.19 -4.48
N TRP A 23 4.90 -11.09 -4.98
CA TRP A 23 4.49 -11.66 -6.28
C TRP A 23 5.26 -11.02 -7.45
N LYS A 24 5.16 -11.61 -8.65
CA LYS A 24 5.91 -11.21 -9.86
C LYS A 24 5.77 -9.72 -10.23
N GLU A 25 4.70 -9.08 -9.77
CA GLU A 25 4.48 -7.66 -9.97
C GLU A 25 5.30 -6.82 -8.98
N LYS A 26 6.01 -5.80 -9.47
CA LYS A 26 6.84 -4.91 -8.65
C LYS A 26 6.00 -3.92 -7.84
N THR A 27 5.04 -4.43 -7.11
CA THR A 27 4.04 -3.67 -6.35
C THR A 27 4.36 -3.87 -4.88
N LEU A 28 4.65 -2.77 -4.17
CA LEU A 28 4.93 -2.81 -2.73
C LEU A 28 3.69 -2.46 -1.89
N TRP A 29 2.77 -1.68 -2.45
CA TRP A 29 1.54 -1.23 -1.82
C TRP A 29 0.40 -1.35 -2.85
N SER A 30 -0.81 -1.67 -2.39
CA SER A 30 -2.01 -1.57 -3.23
C SER A 30 -2.29 -0.11 -3.60
N ASP A 31 -3.10 0.10 -4.64
CA ASP A 31 -3.49 1.45 -5.09
C ASP A 31 -4.40 2.17 -4.07
N GLY A 32 -4.96 1.44 -3.10
CA GLY A 32 -5.76 2.00 -2.01
C GLY A 32 -4.91 2.45 -0.83
N TYR A 33 -5.17 3.65 -0.33
CA TYR A 33 -4.64 4.12 0.95
C TYR A 33 -5.75 4.78 1.77
N PHE A 34 -5.71 4.58 3.08
CA PHE A 34 -6.58 5.25 4.04
C PHE A 34 -5.73 6.21 4.88
N ALA A 35 -6.20 7.44 5.03
CA ALA A 35 -5.58 8.45 5.88
C ALA A 35 -6.68 9.15 6.69
N ALA A 36 -6.51 9.24 8.00
CA ALA A 36 -7.42 9.93 8.91
C ALA A 36 -6.64 10.75 9.95
N SER A 37 -7.22 11.86 10.40
CA SER A 37 -6.68 12.65 11.51
C SER A 37 -6.84 11.89 12.84
N ILE A 38 -5.93 12.13 13.79
CA ILE A 38 -6.08 11.63 15.15
C ILE A 38 -7.08 12.53 15.87
N GLY A 39 -8.37 12.26 15.65
CA GLY A 39 -9.49 12.90 16.32
C GLY A 39 -10.75 12.10 16.03
N GLN A 40 -11.38 11.56 17.08
CA GLN A 40 -12.57 10.69 17.09
C GLN A 40 -12.98 10.14 15.70
N VAL A 41 -12.16 9.24 15.15
CA VAL A 41 -12.62 8.38 14.07
C VAL A 41 -13.44 7.30 14.75
N PHE A 42 -14.76 7.35 14.58
CA PHE A 42 -15.64 6.34 15.13
C PHE A 42 -15.36 5.01 14.40
N GLN A 43 -15.32 3.91 15.15
CA GLN A 43 -15.09 2.56 14.64
C GLN A 43 -15.97 2.24 13.42
N GLU A 44 -17.23 2.67 13.47
CA GLU A 44 -18.21 2.56 12.39
C GLU A 44 -17.74 3.17 11.06
N THR A 45 -16.99 4.28 11.10
CA THR A 45 -16.43 4.93 9.89
C THR A 45 -15.32 4.08 9.25
N ILE A 46 -14.51 3.38 10.06
CA ILE A 46 -13.45 2.50 9.58
C ILE A 46 -14.07 1.22 9.00
N GLU A 47 -15.05 0.63 9.71
CA GLU A 47 -15.78 -0.56 9.27
C GLU A 47 -16.48 -0.30 7.94
N HIS A 48 -17.22 0.80 7.82
CA HIS A 48 -17.89 1.18 6.58
C HIS A 48 -16.91 1.40 5.42
N TYR A 49 -15.72 1.97 5.65
CA TYR A 49 -14.71 2.14 4.60
C TYR A 49 -14.16 0.80 4.11
N ILE A 50 -13.90 -0.15 5.02
CA ILE A 50 -13.42 -1.49 4.67
C ILE A 50 -14.47 -2.27 3.88
N GLU A 51 -15.74 -2.19 4.29
CA GLU A 51 -16.84 -2.88 3.60
C GLU A 51 -17.10 -2.35 2.19
N ASN A 52 -16.95 -1.03 1.98
CA ASN A 52 -17.19 -0.38 0.69
C ASN A 52 -15.92 -0.28 -0.20
N GLN A 53 -14.80 -0.87 0.20
CA GLN A 53 -13.57 -0.94 -0.60
C GLN A 53 -13.61 -2.05 -1.69
N GLY A 54 -14.77 -2.70 -1.87
CA GLY A 54 -15.03 -3.73 -2.90
C GLY A 54 -15.53 -3.18 -4.23
#